data_AF-A0AAN7UD44-F1
#
_entry.id   AF-A0AAN7UD44-F1
#
_cell.length_a   1.000
_cell.length_b   1.000
_cell.length_c   1.000
_cell.angle_alpha   90.00
_cell.angle_beta   90.00
_cell.angle_gamma   90.00
#
_symmetry.space_group_name_H-M   'P 1'
#
loop_
_entity.id
_entity.type
_entity.pdbx_description
1 polymer ?
#
loop_
_entity_poly.entity_id
_entity_poly.type
_entity_poly.pdbx_seq_one_letter_code
_entity_poly.pdbx_strand_id
1 'polypeptide(L)'
;MQPTQALLRRFRKLPLTTKDINKGYYKGTRTGSMGQHTKYGGYIIDWKKVRTYVVPAGLDTFNLTPFVTKKVEATRGSYEGYALGPKSPELYLDRWKAENGLD
;
A
#
# COMPACT_ATOMS: atom_id res chain seq x y z
N MET A 1 6.04 35.61 -9.77
CA MET A 1 5.45 35.88 -11.10
C MET A 1 3.94 35.72 -10.99
N GLN A 2 3.16 36.78 -11.23
CA GLN A 2 1.70 36.70 -11.24
C GLN A 2 1.20 36.56 -12.69
N PRO A 3 0.29 35.64 -13.00
CA PRO A 3 -0.23 35.49 -14.36
C PRO A 3 -1.03 36.72 -14.80
N THR A 4 -1.10 36.94 -16.12
CA THR A 4 -1.84 38.07 -16.70
C THR A 4 -3.35 37.94 -16.44
N GLN A 5 -4.05 39.08 -16.44
CA GLN A 5 -5.51 39.17 -16.22
C GLN A 5 -6.32 38.23 -17.14
N ALA A 6 -5.91 38.07 -18.40
CA ALA A 6 -6.57 37.18 -19.35
C ALA A 6 -6.41 35.69 -18.95
N LEU A 7 -5.23 35.28 -18.50
CA LEU A 7 -4.99 33.92 -17.99
C LEU A 7 -5.77 33.68 -16.69
N LEU A 8 -5.76 34.63 -15.75
CA LEU A 8 -6.42 34.52 -14.44
C LEU A 8 -7.91 34.12 -14.55
N ARG A 9 -8.62 34.57 -15.59
CA ARG A 9 -10.04 34.22 -15.83
C ARG A 9 -10.26 32.71 -15.98
N ARG A 10 -9.33 31.99 -16.61
CA ARG A 10 -9.40 30.52 -16.77
C ARG A 10 -8.88 29.80 -15.52
N PHE A 11 -7.78 30.27 -14.95
CA PHE A 11 -7.16 29.65 -13.77
C PHE A 11 -8.03 29.68 -12.51
N ARG A 12 -8.93 30.67 -12.37
CA ARG A 12 -9.87 30.76 -11.23
C ARG A 12 -10.80 29.55 -11.07
N LYS A 13 -11.05 28.79 -12.15
CA LYS A 13 -11.92 27.60 -12.12
C LYS A 13 -11.17 26.31 -11.77
N LEU A 14 -9.84 26.35 -11.71
CA LEU A 14 -9.05 25.17 -11.38
C LEU A 14 -9.07 24.90 -9.87
N PRO A 15 -8.95 23.64 -9.43
CA PRO A 15 -8.83 23.32 -8.01
C PRO A 15 -7.57 23.96 -7.42
N LEU A 16 -7.74 24.69 -6.33
CA LEU A 16 -6.62 25.32 -5.62
C LEU A 16 -5.64 24.28 -5.08
N THR A 17 -4.37 24.52 -5.33
CA THR A 17 -3.22 23.81 -4.79
C THR A 17 -2.61 24.61 -3.64
N THR A 18 -1.71 23.96 -2.88
CA THR A 18 -0.98 24.62 -1.78
C THR A 18 -0.07 25.76 -2.22
N LYS A 19 0.14 25.94 -3.55
CA LYS A 19 1.07 26.94 -4.09
C LYS A 19 0.36 28.13 -4.75
N ASP A 20 -0.96 28.09 -4.86
CA ASP A 20 -1.75 29.16 -5.49
C ASP A 20 -2.08 30.29 -4.51
N ILE A 21 -2.17 29.97 -3.22
CA ILE A 21 -2.53 30.91 -2.14
C ILE A 21 -1.45 30.85 -1.06
N ASN A 22 -1.19 32.00 -0.43
CA ASN A 22 -0.21 32.14 0.65
C ASN A 22 -0.85 31.81 2.02
N LYS A 23 -0.68 32.69 3.02
CA LYS A 23 -1.09 32.48 4.41
C LYS A 23 -2.59 32.14 4.56
N GLY A 24 -2.89 31.19 5.43
CA GLY A 24 -4.26 30.83 5.81
C GLY A 24 -4.90 29.70 4.99
N TYR A 25 -4.32 29.30 3.86
CA TYR A 25 -4.77 28.14 3.09
C TYR A 25 -3.86 26.93 3.35
N TYR A 26 -4.41 25.89 3.96
CA TYR A 26 -3.74 24.61 4.14
C TYR A 26 -4.50 23.50 3.43
N LYS A 27 -3.80 22.70 2.63
CA LYS A 27 -4.36 21.52 1.95
C LYS A 27 -3.43 20.33 2.14
N GLY A 28 -3.94 19.27 2.76
CA GLY A 28 -3.18 18.05 3.02
C GLY A 28 -2.96 17.20 1.76
N THR A 29 -1.99 16.29 1.83
CA THR A 29 -1.59 15.37 0.74
C THR A 29 -1.91 13.91 1.04
N ARG A 30 -2.89 13.66 1.93
CA ARG A 30 -3.32 12.31 2.37
C ARG A 30 -2.21 11.49 3.05
N THR A 31 -1.29 12.15 3.75
CA THR A 31 -0.29 11.48 4.58
C THR A 31 -0.90 10.76 5.80
N GLY A 32 -2.16 11.04 6.14
CA GLY A 32 -2.85 10.47 7.29
C GLY A 32 -2.57 11.24 8.58
N SER A 33 -3.38 11.02 9.62
CA SER A 33 -3.17 11.64 10.93
C SER A 33 -2.31 10.72 11.81
N MET A 34 -1.10 11.18 12.15
CA MET A 34 -0.14 10.41 12.96
C MET A 34 -0.23 10.77 14.45
N GLY A 35 -1.25 11.51 14.87
CA GLY A 35 -1.29 12.10 16.20
C GLY A 35 -2.39 13.16 16.33
N GLN A 36 -2.12 14.20 17.12
CA GLN A 36 -3.05 15.29 17.41
C GLN A 36 -2.34 16.64 17.59
N HIS A 37 -3.01 17.73 17.18
CA HIS A 37 -2.57 19.09 17.49
C HIS A 37 -2.78 19.40 18.97
N THR A 38 -1.89 20.23 19.54
CA THR A 38 -2.06 20.75 20.90
C THR A 38 -2.80 22.08 20.90
N LYS A 39 -3.33 22.48 22.06
CA LYS A 39 -3.98 23.78 22.27
C LYS A 39 -3.11 24.98 21.83
N TYR A 40 -1.79 24.84 21.90
CA TYR A 40 -0.82 25.91 21.64
C TYR A 40 -0.15 25.79 20.26
N GLY A 41 -0.73 25.01 19.33
CA GLY A 41 -0.23 24.90 17.96
C GLY A 41 0.89 23.88 17.75
N GLY A 42 1.27 23.12 18.78
CA GLY A 42 2.19 21.98 18.65
C GLY A 42 1.50 20.75 18.07
N TYR A 43 2.25 19.64 17.96
CA TYR A 43 1.74 18.35 17.51
C TYR A 43 2.34 17.22 18.36
N ILE A 44 1.50 16.31 18.86
CA ILE A 44 1.90 15.13 19.64
C ILE A 44 1.68 13.89 18.76
N ILE A 45 2.74 13.08 18.58
CA ILE A 45 2.70 11.85 17.78
C ILE A 45 2.06 10.72 18.60
N ASP A 46 1.15 9.99 17.98
CA ASP A 46 0.59 8.73 18.46
C ASP A 46 1.27 7.57 17.72
N TRP A 47 2.25 6.94 18.36
CA TRP A 47 3.05 5.86 17.76
C TRP A 47 2.22 4.65 17.33
N LYS A 48 1.01 4.45 17.87
CA LYS A 48 0.10 3.37 17.43
C LYS A 48 -0.46 3.61 16.02
N LYS A 49 -0.46 4.86 15.54
CA LYS A 49 -0.92 5.25 14.20
C LYS A 49 0.21 5.38 13.19
N VAL A 50 1.46 5.35 13.65
CA VAL A 50 2.63 5.43 12.79
C VAL A 50 2.79 4.10 12.05
N ARG A 51 2.81 4.16 10.72
CA ARG A 51 2.97 2.98 9.85
C ARG A 51 4.42 2.51 9.87
N THR A 52 4.62 1.22 10.01
CA THR A 52 5.92 0.56 9.90
C THR A 52 5.91 -0.43 8.73
N TYR A 53 7.06 -0.59 8.08
CA TYR A 53 7.26 -1.63 7.07
C TYR A 53 8.15 -2.72 7.67
N VAL A 54 7.57 -3.88 7.96
CA VAL A 54 8.29 -4.99 8.60
C VAL A 54 9.13 -5.70 7.56
N VAL A 55 10.45 -5.68 7.76
CA VAL A 55 11.41 -6.39 6.91
C VAL A 55 11.64 -7.79 7.51
N PRO A 56 11.41 -8.88 6.77
CA PRO A 56 11.72 -10.23 7.23
C PRO A 56 13.20 -10.41 7.57
N ALA A 57 13.50 -11.27 8.55
CA ALA A 57 14.88 -11.66 8.85
C ALA A 57 15.43 -12.62 7.79
N GLY A 58 16.75 -12.67 7.62
CA GLY A 58 17.44 -13.64 6.76
C GLY A 58 17.39 -13.35 5.25
N LEU A 59 17.04 -12.12 4.84
CA LEU A 59 17.00 -11.75 3.42
C LEU A 59 18.39 -11.76 2.75
N ASP A 60 19.45 -11.61 3.53
CA ASP A 60 20.85 -11.68 3.08
C ASP A 60 21.29 -13.09 2.68
N THR A 61 20.63 -14.11 3.23
CA THR A 61 20.89 -15.53 2.93
C THR A 61 19.78 -16.18 2.10
N PHE A 62 18.77 -15.40 1.70
CA PHE A 62 17.61 -15.89 0.96
C PHE A 62 17.90 -16.07 -0.54
N ASN A 63 17.59 -17.26 -1.07
CA ASN A 63 17.96 -17.61 -2.44
C ASN A 63 16.94 -17.17 -3.51
N LEU A 64 15.71 -16.80 -3.14
CA LEU A 64 14.72 -16.40 -4.15
C LEU A 64 15.04 -15.00 -4.68
N THR A 65 15.03 -14.88 -6.01
CA THR A 65 15.28 -13.62 -6.73
C THR A 65 14.00 -13.17 -7.43
N PRO A 66 13.88 -11.90 -7.85
CA PRO A 66 12.72 -11.43 -8.59
C PRO A 66 12.61 -12.02 -10.02
N PHE A 67 13.56 -12.85 -10.44
CA PHE A 67 13.58 -13.45 -11.77
C PHE A 67 13.66 -14.99 -11.69
N VAL A 68 13.08 -15.63 -12.70
CA VAL A 68 13.19 -17.07 -12.93
C VAL A 68 13.90 -17.28 -14.27
N THR A 69 14.70 -18.35 -14.36
CA THR A 69 15.37 -18.70 -15.63
C THR A 69 14.34 -19.08 -16.70
N LYS A 70 14.57 -18.65 -17.94
CA LYS A 70 13.71 -19.00 -19.09
C LYS A 70 13.73 -20.49 -19.44
N LYS A 71 14.64 -21.27 -18.86
CA LYS A 71 14.68 -22.74 -19.01
C LYS A 71 13.56 -23.45 -18.24
N VAL A 72 12.96 -22.77 -17.25
CA VAL A 72 11.82 -23.29 -16.50
C VAL A 72 10.55 -22.84 -17.20
N GLU A 73 9.77 -23.81 -17.67
CA GLU A 73 8.47 -23.56 -18.29
C GLU A 73 7.43 -23.10 -17.26
N ALA A 74 6.57 -22.17 -17.66
CA ALA A 74 5.50 -21.68 -16.79
C ALA A 74 4.40 -22.73 -16.66
N THR A 75 4.11 -23.19 -15.44
CA THR A 75 3.05 -24.15 -15.16
C THR A 75 1.76 -23.49 -14.68
N ARG A 76 0.63 -24.16 -14.86
CA ARG A 76 -0.68 -23.78 -14.31
C ARG A 76 -1.15 -24.87 -13.35
N GLY A 77 -1.75 -24.48 -12.22
CA GLY A 77 -2.32 -25.43 -11.28
C GLY A 77 -3.52 -26.16 -11.88
N SER A 78 -3.57 -27.48 -11.73
CA SER A 78 -4.75 -28.30 -11.98
C SER A 78 -5.45 -28.61 -10.65
N TYR A 79 -6.78 -28.52 -10.64
CA TYR A 79 -7.60 -28.67 -9.44
C TYR A 79 -8.84 -29.53 -9.73
N GLU A 80 -8.63 -30.65 -10.44
CA GLU A 80 -9.69 -31.58 -10.80
C GLU A 80 -10.41 -32.11 -9.55
N GLY A 81 -11.73 -32.23 -9.62
CA GLY A 81 -12.57 -32.67 -8.51
C GLY A 81 -12.95 -31.55 -7.53
N TYR A 82 -12.32 -30.37 -7.59
CA TYR A 82 -12.63 -29.25 -6.69
C TYR A 82 -13.25 -28.08 -7.46
N ALA A 83 -14.57 -27.89 -7.29
CA ALA A 83 -15.33 -26.85 -8.00
C ALA A 83 -14.80 -25.42 -7.78
N LEU A 84 -14.19 -25.14 -6.63
CA LEU A 84 -13.62 -23.84 -6.28
C LEU A 84 -12.11 -23.72 -6.61
N GLY A 85 -11.53 -24.76 -7.21
CA GLY A 85 -10.13 -24.82 -7.60
C GLY A 85 -9.16 -24.46 -6.46
N PRO A 86 -8.24 -23.48 -6.64
CA PRO A 86 -7.25 -23.10 -5.63
C PRO A 86 -7.84 -22.52 -4.34
N LYS A 87 -9.11 -22.11 -4.35
CA LYS A 87 -9.80 -21.56 -3.18
C LYS A 87 -10.68 -22.59 -2.47
N SER A 88 -10.61 -23.86 -2.87
CA SER A 88 -11.41 -24.92 -2.26
C SER A 88 -10.99 -25.18 -0.81
N PRO A 89 -11.91 -25.10 0.16
CA PRO A 89 -11.60 -25.41 1.55
C PRO A 89 -11.34 -26.91 1.77
N GLU A 90 -12.01 -27.78 0.99
CA GLU A 90 -11.82 -29.23 1.05
C GLU A 90 -10.38 -29.60 0.63
N LEU A 91 -9.92 -29.04 -0.50
CA LEU A 91 -8.55 -29.23 -0.98
C LEU A 91 -7.51 -28.77 0.05
N TYR A 92 -7.75 -27.63 0.71
CA TYR A 92 -6.87 -27.14 1.77
C TYR A 92 -6.81 -28.12 2.95
N LEU A 93 -7.96 -28.61 3.41
CA LEU A 93 -8.05 -29.53 4.53
C LEU A 93 -7.37 -30.87 4.23
N ASP A 94 -7.59 -31.41 3.03
CA ASP A 94 -6.98 -32.69 2.62
C ASP A 94 -5.46 -32.56 2.49
N ARG A 95 -4.97 -31.44 1.94
CA ARG A 95 -3.54 -31.12 1.92
C ARG A 95 -2.96 -31.01 3.33
N TRP A 96 -3.63 -30.32 4.24
CA TRP A 96 -3.18 -30.17 5.62
C TRP A 96 -3.12 -31.53 6.34
N LYS A 97 -4.14 -32.40 6.19
CA LYS A 97 -4.12 -33.75 6.77
C LYS A 97 -2.94 -34.58 6.25
N ALA A 98 -2.61 -34.44 4.97
CA ALA A 98 -1.52 -35.17 4.34
C ALA A 98 -0.13 -34.65 4.75
N GLU A 99 0.05 -33.34 4.86
CA GLU A 99 1.36 -32.71 5.10
C GLU A 99 1.65 -32.48 6.59
N ASN A 100 0.65 -32.14 7.41
CA ASN A 100 0.86 -31.53 8.72
C ASN A 100 -0.31 -31.73 9.71
N GLY A 101 -0.95 -32.89 9.72
CA GLY A 101 -2.18 -33.14 10.49
C GLY A 101 -2.04 -33.17 12.03
N LEU A 102 -0.89 -32.79 12.58
CA LEU A 102 -0.55 -32.88 14.01
C LEU A 102 -0.24 -31.51 14.66
N ASP A 103 -0.30 -30.43 13.89
CA ASP A 103 -0.06 -29.04 14.34
C ASP A 103 -1.25 -28.40 15.06
#